data_AF-M0BMK2-F1
#
_entry.id   AF-M0BMK2-F1
#
_cell.length_a   1.000
_cell.length_b   1.000
_cell.length_c   1.000
_cell.angle_alpha   90.00
_cell.angle_beta   90.00
_cell.angle_gamma   90.00
#
_symmetry.space_group_name_H-M   'P 1'
#
loop_
_entity.id
_entity.type
_entity.pdbx_description
1 polymer ?
#
loop_
_entity_poly.entity_id
_entity_poly.type
_entity_poly.pdbx_seq_one_letter_code
_entity_poly.pdbx_strand_id
1 'polypeptide(L)'
;MTNGADASADPNGDDERTERAAEYEAMADALEDLVVELRDEPIKESRLEGLFDEATTSDPRIWNTVTAFIDVEDGEAVVTDESKLAQGSWAPEIVEGCDTMVTIDVQRGLMPDDFTYTVGKKLSEQIEEFRAKAAEARADDETDSNN
;
A
#
# COMPACT_ATOMS: atom_id res chain seq x y z
N MET A 1 13.11 45.98 -26.18
CA MET A 1 12.39 46.32 -24.94
C MET A 1 11.74 45.04 -24.47
N THR A 2 12.22 44.60 -23.30
CA THR A 2 11.75 43.57 -22.36
C THR A 2 10.46 42.79 -22.67
N ASN A 3 10.61 41.46 -22.60
CA ASN A 3 9.58 40.44 -22.34
C ASN A 3 8.84 40.71 -21.02
N GLY A 4 7.60 40.23 -20.92
CA GLY A 4 6.82 40.11 -19.67
C GLY A 4 5.37 39.78 -20.02
N ALA A 5 4.97 38.51 -19.99
CA ALA A 5 4.53 37.76 -18.80
C ALA A 5 3.00 37.82 -18.72
N ASP A 6 2.35 36.71 -19.05
CA ASP A 6 1.25 36.14 -18.24
C ASP A 6 0.88 34.76 -18.82
N ALA A 7 1.74 33.77 -18.57
CA ALA A 7 1.28 32.38 -18.60
C ALA A 7 0.70 32.13 -17.22
N SER A 8 -0.62 32.03 -17.18
CA SER A 8 -1.45 31.72 -16.03
C SER A 8 -0.88 30.53 -15.24
N ALA A 9 -0.21 30.83 -14.12
CA ALA A 9 -0.02 29.87 -13.04
C ALA A 9 -1.42 29.51 -12.52
N ASP A 10 -1.83 28.25 -12.63
CA ASP A 10 -3.06 27.77 -12.02
C ASP A 10 -2.84 27.74 -10.50
N PRO A 11 -3.50 28.60 -9.72
CA PRO A 11 -3.27 28.69 -8.28
C PRO A 11 -3.72 27.43 -7.52
N ASN A 12 -4.40 26.48 -8.17
CA ASN A 12 -4.84 25.22 -7.53
C ASN A 12 -3.86 24.06 -7.77
N GLY A 13 -2.92 24.18 -8.73
CA GLY A 13 -1.99 23.09 -9.05
C GLY A 13 -0.96 22.82 -7.93
N ASP A 14 -0.65 23.83 -7.12
CA ASP A 14 0.25 23.68 -5.97
C ASP A 14 -0.46 23.02 -4.78
N ASP A 15 -1.74 23.36 -4.57
CA ASP A 15 -2.57 22.78 -3.52
C ASP A 15 -2.87 21.29 -3.81
N GLU A 16 -3.23 20.94 -5.05
CA GLU A 16 -3.50 19.55 -5.46
C GLU A 16 -2.27 18.64 -5.38
N ARG A 17 -1.07 19.16 -5.69
CA ARG A 17 0.20 18.41 -5.58
C ARG A 17 0.61 18.22 -4.13
N THR A 18 0.43 19.25 -3.31
CA THR A 18 0.70 19.17 -1.86
C THR A 18 -0.24 18.18 -1.18
N GLU A 19 -1.53 18.20 -1.54
CA GLU A 19 -2.54 17.24 -1.06
C GLU A 19 -2.15 15.81 -1.44
N ARG A 20 -1.80 15.56 -2.71
CA ARG A 20 -1.37 14.23 -3.18
C ARG A 20 -0.08 13.73 -2.50
N ALA A 21 0.88 14.62 -2.27
CA ALA A 21 2.09 14.26 -1.52
C ALA A 21 1.75 13.87 -0.08
N ALA A 22 0.81 14.58 0.56
CA ALA A 22 0.35 14.27 1.90
C ALA A 22 -0.45 12.95 1.95
N GLU A 23 -1.27 12.64 0.94
CA GLU A 23 -1.94 11.35 0.81
C GLU A 23 -0.94 10.19 0.77
N TYR A 24 0.09 10.28 -0.08
CA TYR A 24 1.13 9.25 -0.15
C TYR A 24 1.94 9.11 1.15
N GLU A 25 2.16 10.19 1.88
CA GLU A 25 2.79 10.11 3.20
C GLU A 25 1.90 9.46 4.23
N ALA A 26 0.61 9.81 4.27
CA ALA A 26 -0.36 9.18 5.15
C ALA A 26 -0.43 7.66 4.89
N MET A 27 -0.41 7.25 3.61
CA MET A 27 -0.33 5.84 3.24
C MET A 27 0.96 5.18 3.74
N ALA A 28 2.11 5.83 3.55
CA ALA A 28 3.40 5.29 4.00
C ALA A 28 3.47 5.13 5.52
N ASP A 29 2.97 6.11 6.27
CA ASP A 29 2.97 6.11 7.72
C ASP A 29 2.00 5.05 8.27
N ALA A 30 0.80 4.93 7.69
CA ALA A 30 -0.17 3.90 8.07
C ALA A 30 0.36 2.47 7.85
N LEU A 31 1.07 2.24 6.73
CA LEU A 31 1.70 0.94 6.47
C LEU A 31 2.89 0.69 7.40
N GLU A 32 3.62 1.73 7.83
CA GLU A 32 4.68 1.60 8.82
C GLU A 32 4.11 1.14 10.18
N ASP A 33 2.97 1.67 10.59
CA ASP A 33 2.27 1.23 11.79
C ASP A 33 1.87 -0.26 11.70
N LEU A 34 1.39 -0.70 10.53
CA LEU A 34 1.08 -2.13 10.30
C LEU A 34 2.34 -3.01 10.36
N VAL A 35 3.49 -2.52 9.86
CA VAL A 35 4.78 -3.24 9.97
C VAL A 35 5.24 -3.32 11.42
N VAL A 36 5.07 -2.24 12.20
CA VAL A 36 5.39 -2.21 13.63
C VAL A 36 4.52 -3.20 14.40
N GLU A 37 3.20 -3.21 14.16
CA GLU A 37 2.28 -4.19 14.75
C GLU A 37 2.73 -5.62 14.44
N LEU A 38 2.99 -5.94 13.16
CA LEU A 38 3.47 -7.26 12.75
C LEU A 38 4.76 -7.71 13.45
N ARG A 39 5.62 -6.75 13.84
CA ARG A 39 6.90 -7.02 14.52
C ARG A 39 6.71 -7.21 16.02
N ASP A 40 5.89 -6.37 16.63
CA ASP A 40 5.80 -6.24 18.09
C ASP A 40 4.67 -7.09 18.68
N GLU A 41 3.67 -7.46 17.86
CA GLU A 41 2.50 -8.23 18.26
C GLU A 41 2.49 -9.64 17.64
N PRO A 42 1.93 -10.64 18.32
CA PRO A 42 1.69 -11.95 17.72
C PRO A 42 0.76 -11.83 16.50
N ILE A 43 1.06 -12.54 15.41
CA ILE A 43 0.21 -12.50 14.19
C ILE A 43 -1.27 -12.80 14.46
N LYS A 44 -1.54 -13.59 15.51
CA LYS A 44 -2.88 -13.97 15.97
C LYS A 44 -3.66 -12.86 16.68
N GLU A 45 -3.01 -11.76 17.00
CA GLU A 45 -3.64 -10.58 17.60
C GLU A 45 -3.60 -9.38 16.63
N SER A 46 -2.94 -9.55 15.47
CA SER A 46 -2.76 -8.52 14.44
C SER A 46 -3.95 -8.39 13.49
N ARG A 47 -4.04 -7.25 12.80
CA ARG A 47 -4.98 -6.98 11.71
C ARG A 47 -4.82 -7.95 10.52
N LEU A 48 -3.67 -8.63 10.42
CA LEU A 48 -3.36 -9.59 9.35
C LEU A 48 -3.60 -11.06 9.75
N GLU A 49 -4.27 -11.32 10.88
CA GLU A 49 -4.63 -12.69 11.29
C GLU A 49 -5.40 -13.42 10.19
N GLY A 50 -6.41 -12.78 9.59
CA GLY A 50 -7.25 -13.41 8.56
C GLY A 50 -6.45 -13.79 7.32
N LEU A 51 -5.55 -12.91 6.88
CA LEU A 51 -4.61 -13.20 5.80
C LEU A 51 -3.70 -14.39 6.14
N PHE A 52 -3.18 -14.47 7.37
CA PHE A 52 -2.34 -15.57 7.83
C PHE A 52 -3.11 -16.90 7.86
N ASP A 53 -4.31 -16.89 8.39
CA ASP A 53 -5.17 -18.07 8.46
C ASP A 53 -5.50 -18.58 7.06
N GLU A 54 -5.81 -17.68 6.14
CA GLU A 54 -6.13 -18.08 4.78
C GLU A 54 -4.92 -18.59 4.01
N ALA A 55 -3.75 -17.98 4.19
CA ALA A 55 -2.51 -18.45 3.59
C ALA A 55 -2.06 -19.82 4.13
N THR A 56 -2.34 -20.12 5.39
CA THR A 56 -1.88 -21.37 6.04
C THR A 56 -2.86 -22.52 5.92
N THR A 57 -4.17 -22.25 5.85
CA THR A 57 -5.22 -23.26 5.86
C THR A 57 -5.78 -23.61 4.48
N SER A 58 -5.66 -22.71 3.50
CA SER A 58 -6.18 -22.94 2.15
C SER A 58 -5.56 -24.16 1.46
N ASP A 59 -6.30 -24.77 0.54
CA ASP A 59 -5.76 -25.86 -0.29
C ASP A 59 -4.96 -25.27 -1.46
N PRO A 60 -3.62 -25.39 -1.46
CA PRO A 60 -2.77 -24.82 -2.50
C PRO A 60 -3.09 -25.39 -3.89
N ARG A 61 -3.74 -26.56 -3.99
CA ARG A 61 -4.12 -27.14 -5.29
C ARG A 61 -5.31 -26.41 -5.94
N ILE A 62 -6.02 -25.61 -5.16
CA ILE A 62 -7.21 -24.87 -5.59
C ILE A 62 -6.90 -23.38 -5.61
N TRP A 63 -6.33 -22.87 -4.52
CA TRP A 63 -5.99 -21.47 -4.33
C TRP A 63 -4.50 -21.36 -4.05
N ASN A 64 -3.76 -20.72 -4.95
CA ASN A 64 -2.30 -20.61 -4.83
C ASN A 64 -1.88 -19.32 -4.14
N THR A 65 -2.73 -18.30 -4.11
CA THR A 65 -2.41 -16.99 -3.52
C THR A 65 -3.60 -16.45 -2.73
N VAL A 66 -3.31 -15.67 -1.70
CA VAL A 66 -4.30 -14.88 -0.94
C VAL A 66 -3.85 -13.42 -0.94
N THR A 67 -4.80 -12.51 -1.08
CA THR A 67 -4.59 -11.06 -1.03
C THR A 67 -5.40 -10.48 0.13
N ALA A 68 -4.80 -9.65 0.96
CA ALA A 68 -5.51 -8.76 1.87
C ALA A 68 -5.61 -7.37 1.26
N PHE A 69 -6.77 -6.74 1.42
CA PHE A 69 -7.03 -5.36 1.03
C PHE A 69 -6.85 -4.46 2.24
N ILE A 70 -6.05 -3.42 2.06
CA ILE A 70 -5.67 -2.46 3.10
C ILE A 70 -6.28 -1.12 2.70
N ASP A 71 -7.10 -0.60 3.58
CA ASP A 71 -7.68 0.73 3.53
C ASP A 71 -6.96 1.62 4.55
N VAL A 72 -6.62 2.85 4.19
CA VAL A 72 -5.96 3.80 5.08
C VAL A 72 -6.97 4.85 5.52
N GLU A 73 -7.59 4.62 6.67
CA GLU A 73 -8.53 5.56 7.28
C GLU A 73 -7.84 6.32 8.42
N ASP A 74 -7.89 7.65 8.40
CA ASP A 74 -7.36 8.50 9.48
C ASP A 74 -5.88 8.22 9.87
N GLY A 75 -5.07 7.77 8.90
CA GLY A 75 -3.67 7.40 9.11
C GLY A 75 -3.45 6.01 9.71
N GLU A 76 -4.50 5.19 9.78
CA GLU A 76 -4.46 3.81 10.25
C GLU A 76 -4.70 2.84 9.09
N ALA A 77 -3.83 1.84 8.94
CA ALA A 77 -4.02 0.78 7.97
C ALA A 77 -4.98 -0.29 8.52
N VAL A 78 -6.15 -0.44 7.89
CA VAL A 78 -7.18 -1.41 8.24
C VAL A 78 -7.27 -2.48 7.16
N VAL A 79 -7.27 -3.75 7.57
CA VAL A 79 -7.52 -4.86 6.66
C VAL A 79 -9.02 -5.08 6.54
N THR A 80 -9.58 -4.85 5.35
CA THR A 80 -11.04 -4.83 5.12
C THR A 80 -11.59 -6.18 4.63
N ASP A 81 -10.86 -6.87 3.76
CA ASP A 81 -11.25 -8.17 3.20
C ASP A 81 -10.03 -8.98 2.75
N GLU A 82 -10.22 -10.30 2.56
CA GLU A 82 -9.24 -11.19 1.94
C GLU A 82 -9.82 -11.98 0.76
N SER A 83 -9.02 -12.12 -0.30
CA SER A 83 -9.41 -12.83 -1.53
C SER A 83 -8.43 -13.94 -1.88
N LYS A 84 -8.98 -15.14 -2.13
CA LYS A 84 -8.23 -16.31 -2.61
C LYS A 84 -8.25 -16.37 -4.12
N LEU A 85 -7.09 -16.63 -4.72
CA LEU A 85 -6.93 -16.69 -6.17
C LEU A 85 -6.17 -17.94 -6.60
N ALA A 86 -6.59 -18.50 -7.74
CA ALA A 86 -5.85 -19.55 -8.42
C ALA A 86 -4.69 -18.92 -9.20
N GLN A 87 -3.57 -19.63 -9.29
CA GLN A 87 -2.40 -19.14 -10.04
C GLN A 87 -2.77 -18.88 -11.51
N GLY A 88 -2.55 -17.65 -11.98
CA GLY A 88 -2.91 -17.22 -13.33
C GLY A 88 -4.33 -16.66 -13.48
N SER A 89 -5.14 -16.65 -12.42
CA SER A 89 -6.37 -15.85 -12.35
C SER A 89 -6.01 -14.43 -11.89
N TRP A 90 -5.94 -13.50 -12.83
CA TRP A 90 -5.79 -12.06 -12.56
C TRP A 90 -7.16 -11.41 -12.77
N ALA A 91 -7.75 -10.64 -11.87
CA ALA A 91 -7.29 -9.96 -10.67
C ALA A 91 -8.30 -10.20 -9.53
N PRO A 92 -7.94 -9.98 -8.25
CA PRO A 92 -8.96 -9.80 -7.22
C PRO A 92 -9.98 -8.76 -7.69
N GLU A 93 -11.28 -8.94 -7.41
CA GLU A 93 -12.21 -7.82 -7.56
C GLU A 93 -11.65 -6.69 -6.69
N ILE A 94 -11.28 -5.56 -7.32
CA ILE A 94 -10.77 -4.40 -6.58
C ILE A 94 -11.91 -3.96 -5.68
N VAL A 95 -11.71 -4.11 -4.37
CA VAL A 95 -12.68 -3.65 -3.38
C VAL A 95 -12.70 -2.13 -3.45
N GLU A 96 -13.90 -1.55 -3.63
CA GLU A 96 -14.07 -0.09 -3.62
C GLU A 96 -13.60 0.48 -2.27
N GLY A 97 -12.76 1.52 -2.31
CA GLY A 97 -12.19 2.13 -1.10
C GLY A 97 -10.87 1.54 -0.64
N CYS A 98 -10.34 0.49 -1.29
CA CYS A 98 -9.02 -0.03 -0.95
C CYS A 98 -7.89 0.84 -1.51
N ASP A 99 -7.01 1.34 -0.63
CA ASP A 99 -5.83 2.14 -1.02
C ASP A 99 -4.67 1.27 -1.50
N THR A 100 -4.41 0.15 -0.83
CA THR A 100 -3.35 -0.78 -1.23
C THR A 100 -3.68 -2.22 -0.88
N MET A 101 -2.92 -3.17 -1.40
CA MET A 101 -3.13 -4.59 -1.16
C MET A 101 -1.83 -5.33 -0.92
N VAL A 102 -1.89 -6.40 -0.12
CA VAL A 102 -0.75 -7.30 0.09
C VAL A 102 -1.11 -8.72 -0.32
N THR A 103 -0.38 -9.25 -1.31
CA THR A 103 -0.59 -10.59 -1.86
C THR A 103 0.54 -11.52 -1.46
N ILE A 104 0.20 -12.71 -1.00
CA ILE A 104 1.13 -13.77 -0.60
C ILE A 104 0.71 -15.14 -1.15
N ASP A 105 1.67 -16.06 -1.21
CA ASP A 105 1.42 -17.43 -1.65
C ASP A 105 0.82 -18.27 -0.51
N VAL A 106 -0.16 -19.12 -0.86
CA VAL A 106 -0.73 -20.13 0.04
C VAL A 106 0.31 -21.20 0.31
N GLN A 107 0.67 -21.37 1.57
CA GLN A 107 1.67 -22.31 2.01
C GLN A 107 1.18 -23.05 3.25
N ARG A 108 0.85 -24.34 3.10
CA ARG A 108 0.45 -25.16 4.23
C ARG A 108 1.59 -25.29 5.23
N GLY A 109 1.31 -24.90 6.47
CA GLY A 109 2.29 -24.92 7.55
C GLY A 109 3.32 -23.80 7.47
N LEU A 110 3.04 -22.71 6.75
CA LEU A 110 3.81 -21.47 6.83
C LEU A 110 3.96 -21.06 8.28
N MET A 111 5.20 -20.85 8.73
CA MET A 111 5.45 -20.40 10.09
C MET A 111 5.02 -18.94 10.25
N PRO A 112 4.51 -18.53 11.43
CA PRO A 112 4.22 -17.13 11.73
C PRO A 112 5.38 -16.21 11.40
N ASP A 113 6.60 -16.56 11.81
CA ASP A 113 7.80 -15.74 11.56
C ASP A 113 8.09 -15.56 10.06
N ASP A 114 7.92 -16.62 9.27
CA ASP A 114 8.11 -16.57 7.80
C ASP A 114 7.03 -15.72 7.13
N PHE A 115 5.79 -15.79 7.61
CA PHE A 115 4.70 -14.93 7.17
C PHE A 115 5.01 -13.47 7.48
N THR A 116 5.34 -13.16 8.73
CA THR A 116 5.66 -11.80 9.20
C THR A 116 6.83 -11.23 8.41
N TYR A 117 7.87 -12.02 8.17
CA TYR A 117 9.00 -11.58 7.34
C TYR A 117 8.57 -11.27 5.90
N THR A 118 7.78 -12.15 5.28
CA THR A 118 7.36 -12.01 3.88
C THR A 118 6.43 -10.81 3.70
N VAL A 119 5.44 -10.67 4.57
CA VAL A 119 4.47 -9.56 4.52
C VAL A 119 5.15 -8.25 4.90
N GLY A 120 5.93 -8.23 5.99
CA GLY A 120 6.67 -7.04 6.42
C GLY A 120 7.63 -6.52 5.35
N LYS A 121 8.28 -7.41 4.60
CA LYS A 121 9.10 -7.03 3.45
C LYS A 121 8.26 -6.36 2.34
N LYS A 122 7.13 -6.95 1.97
CA LYS A 122 6.23 -6.39 0.93
C LYS A 122 5.68 -5.03 1.33
N LEU A 123 5.25 -4.88 2.58
CA LEU A 123 4.79 -3.59 3.12
C LEU A 123 5.92 -2.55 3.10
N SER A 124 7.13 -2.94 3.49
CA SER A 124 8.31 -2.05 3.42
C SER A 124 8.61 -1.58 2.00
N GLU A 125 8.52 -2.47 1.01
CA GLU A 125 8.68 -2.11 -0.42
C GLU A 125 7.60 -1.11 -0.86
N GLN A 126 6.34 -1.28 -0.42
CA GLN A 126 5.26 -0.33 -0.72
C GLN A 126 5.45 1.03 -0.03
N ILE A 127 5.90 1.04 1.23
CA ILE A 127 6.24 2.26 1.98
C ILE A 127 7.30 3.06 1.22
N GLU A 128 8.35 2.39 0.74
CA GLU A 128 9.38 3.05 -0.07
C GLU A 128 8.82 3.63 -1.37
N GLU A 129 7.92 2.92 -2.04
CA GLU A 129 7.24 3.40 -3.24
C GLU A 129 6.38 4.63 -2.97
N PHE A 130 5.58 4.62 -1.90
CA PHE A 130 4.75 5.77 -1.51
C PHE A 130 5.59 6.97 -1.12
N ARG A 131 6.68 6.77 -0.37
CA ARG A 131 7.64 7.85 -0.04
C ARG A 131 8.29 8.43 -1.29
N ALA A 132 8.63 7.59 -2.27
CA ALA A 132 9.17 8.06 -3.55
C ALA A 132 8.13 8.89 -4.33
N LYS A 133 6.87 8.43 -4.38
CA LYS A 133 5.76 9.16 -5.01
C LYS A 133 5.46 10.49 -4.31
N ALA A 134 5.51 10.54 -2.98
CA ALA A 134 5.37 11.77 -2.21
C ALA A 134 6.49 12.77 -2.53
N ALA A 135 7.73 12.28 -2.67
CA ALA A 135 8.86 13.10 -3.06
C ALA A 135 8.74 13.60 -4.52
N GLU A 136 8.29 12.74 -5.44
CA GLU A 136 8.05 13.09 -6.84
C GLU A 136 6.95 14.15 -6.97
N ALA A 137 5.81 13.97 -6.29
CA ALA A 137 4.71 14.93 -6.28
C ALA A 137 5.14 16.33 -5.80
N ARG A 138 6.15 16.40 -4.92
CA ARG A 138 6.77 17.67 -4.50
C ARG A 138 7.84 18.18 -5.46
N ALA A 139 8.58 17.29 -6.11
CA ALA A 139 9.70 17.66 -6.99
C ALA A 139 9.22 18.13 -8.38
N ASP A 140 8.06 17.66 -8.84
CA ASP A 140 7.40 18.18 -10.05
C ASP A 140 7.11 19.70 -9.96
N ASP A 141 7.24 20.31 -8.77
CA ASP A 141 7.29 21.75 -8.54
C ASP A 141 8.43 22.47 -9.30
N GLU A 142 9.58 21.81 -9.50
CA GLU A 142 10.75 22.45 -10.13
C GLU A 142 10.75 22.34 -11.66
N THR A 143 10.07 21.36 -12.25
CA THR A 143 10.21 21.04 -13.69
C THR A 143 9.23 21.80 -14.59
N ASP A 144 8.03 22.14 -14.10
CA ASP A 144 7.04 22.94 -14.86
C ASP A 144 7.32 24.46 -14.82
N SER A 145 8.28 24.91 -14.00
CA SER A 145 8.69 26.32 -13.94
C SER A 145 9.67 26.75 -15.06
N ASN A 146 10.04 25.86 -15.99
CA ASN A 146 11.10 26.12 -16.99
C ASN A 146 10.75 25.81 -18.46
N ASN A 147 9.47 25.71 -18.83
CA ASN A 147 9.05 25.63 -20.26
C ASN A 147 8.01 26.69 -20.63
#